data_AF-A0A3N9V0P6-F1
#
_entry.id   AF-A0A3N9V0P6-F1
#
_cell.length_a   1.000
_cell.length_b   1.000
_cell.length_c   1.000
_cell.angle_alpha   90.00
_cell.angle_beta   90.00
_cell.angle_gamma   90.00
#
_symmetry.space_group_name_H-M   'P 1'
#
loop_
_entity.id
_entity.type
_entity.pdbx_description
1 polymer ?
#
loop_
_entity_poly.entity_id
_entity_poly.type
_entity_poly.pdbx_seq_one_letter_code
_entity_poly.pdbx_strand_id
1 'polypeptide(L)'
;MRTIEVSVYTAVRPTERVEKVVCAIEKIFPGLIMDIRTDRIDAYDGPTSLQTFHELLRRQQILDSARSVMLRGQVGDVFQFQLNKQAAFMGIVSFPPEEEPLGSLHVQITGGERVIDWLAPQTENGVPICEIELEELQGEKAKEAAGEKQAAGEEKNVL
;
A
#
# COMPACT_ATOMS: atom_id res chain seq x y z
N MET A 1 0.42 -0.84 18.36
CA MET A 1 -0.58 -0.87 17.26
C MET A 1 0.12 -0.47 15.98
N ARG A 2 0.25 -1.37 15.00
CA ARG A 2 0.58 -0.97 13.62
C ARG A 2 -0.72 -0.94 12.83
N THR A 3 -1.26 0.25 12.61
CA THR A 3 -2.42 0.45 11.74
C THR A 3 -1.92 0.46 10.30
N ILE A 4 -2.53 -0.34 9.42
CA ILE A 4 -2.25 -0.25 7.99
C ILE A 4 -3.10 0.88 7.44
N GLU A 5 -2.42 1.88 6.89
CA GLU A 5 -3.05 3.06 6.30
C GLU A 5 -2.48 3.25 4.90
N VAL A 6 -3.36 3.58 3.96
CA VAL A 6 -3.01 3.84 2.57
C VAL A 6 -3.38 5.27 2.27
N SER A 7 -2.45 6.04 1.71
CA SER A 7 -2.74 7.35 1.14
C SER A 7 -2.17 7.48 -0.26
N VAL A 8 -2.94 8.13 -1.13
CA VAL A 8 -2.58 8.43 -2.51
C VAL A 8 -2.79 9.91 -2.74
N TYR A 9 -1.73 10.60 -3.15
CA TYR A 9 -1.77 12.00 -3.56
C TYR A 9 -1.48 12.10 -5.05
N THR A 10 -2.21 12.97 -5.75
CA THR A 10 -1.84 13.35 -7.12
C THR A 10 -2.31 14.75 -7.48
N ALA A 11 -1.51 15.45 -8.27
CA ALA A 11 -1.92 16.73 -8.87
C ALA A 11 -2.85 16.48 -10.07
N VAL A 12 -3.84 17.36 -10.22
CA VAL A 12 -4.71 17.46 -11.40
C VAL A 12 -4.25 18.67 -12.22
N ARG A 13 -3.65 18.41 -13.38
CA ARG A 13 -3.18 19.49 -14.27
C ARG A 13 -4.36 20.16 -14.97
N PRO A 14 -4.24 21.44 -15.39
CA PRO A 14 -5.33 22.18 -16.03
C PRO A 14 -5.92 21.53 -17.29
N THR A 15 -5.13 20.70 -17.99
CA THR A 15 -5.54 19.99 -19.20
C THR A 15 -6.13 18.60 -18.92
N GLU A 16 -6.09 18.14 -17.67
CA GLU A 16 -6.65 16.85 -17.28
C GLU A 16 -8.13 16.98 -16.91
N ARG A 17 -8.88 15.89 -17.08
CA ARG A 17 -10.23 15.79 -16.54
C ARG A 17 -10.16 15.08 -15.20
N VAL A 18 -10.68 15.71 -14.14
CA VAL A 18 -10.74 15.16 -12.78
C VAL A 18 -11.27 13.72 -12.78
N GLU A 19 -12.37 13.46 -13.50
CA GLU A 19 -12.98 12.13 -13.64
C GLU A 19 -12.00 11.05 -14.13
N LYS A 20 -11.07 11.40 -15.02
CA LYS A 20 -10.06 10.45 -15.53
C LYS A 20 -8.99 10.16 -14.49
N VAL A 21 -8.62 11.16 -13.68
CA VAL A 21 -7.66 10.98 -12.59
C VAL A 21 -8.27 10.13 -11.47
N VAL A 22 -9.52 10.39 -11.11
CA VAL A 22 -10.30 9.53 -10.19
C VAL A 22 -10.32 8.08 -10.69
N CYS A 23 -10.66 7.87 -11.98
CA CYS A 23 -10.68 6.55 -12.58
C CYS A 23 -9.32 5.85 -12.53
N ALA A 24 -8.21 6.58 -12.67
CA ALA A 24 -6.87 6.02 -12.53
C ALA A 24 -6.59 5.53 -11.10
N ILE A 25 -7.00 6.29 -10.08
CA ILE A 25 -6.87 5.87 -8.68
C ILE A 25 -7.76 4.65 -8.41
N GLU A 26 -9.05 4.70 -8.79
CA GLU A 26 -10.01 3.61 -8.53
C GLU A 26 -9.61 2.28 -9.18
N LYS A 27 -8.95 2.31 -10.35
CA LYS A 27 -8.48 1.09 -11.03
C LYS A 27 -7.36 0.37 -10.29
N ILE A 28 -6.58 1.09 -9.49
CA ILE A 28 -5.45 0.52 -8.75
C ILE A 28 -5.82 0.28 -7.28
N PHE A 29 -6.54 1.24 -6.69
CA PHE A 29 -6.94 1.26 -5.29
C PHE A 29 -8.45 1.54 -5.18
N PRO A 30 -9.31 0.56 -5.50
CA PRO A 30 -10.75 0.73 -5.37
C PRO A 30 -11.14 0.93 -3.90
N GLY A 31 -12.15 1.76 -3.68
CA GLY A 31 -12.73 1.99 -2.35
C GLY A 31 -12.05 3.08 -1.52
N LEU A 32 -10.96 3.69 -1.98
CA LEU A 32 -10.38 4.84 -1.28
C LEU A 32 -11.39 5.99 -1.16
N ILE A 33 -11.44 6.61 0.02
CA ILE A 33 -12.17 7.86 0.25
C ILE A 33 -11.36 8.97 -0.43
N MET A 34 -12.01 9.79 -1.27
CA MET A 34 -11.31 10.82 -2.07
C MET A 34 -11.78 12.24 -1.73
N ASP A 35 -10.84 13.07 -1.31
CA ASP A 35 -10.99 14.52 -1.20
C ASP A 35 -10.55 15.18 -2.52
N ILE A 36 -11.53 15.50 -3.36
CA ILE A 36 -11.30 16.01 -4.71
C ILE A 36 -11.27 17.55 -4.69
N ARG A 37 -10.18 18.13 -5.19
CA ARG A 37 -10.01 19.58 -5.39
C ARG A 37 -9.71 19.88 -6.86
N THR A 38 -9.75 21.16 -7.22
CA THR A 38 -9.53 21.60 -8.61
C THR A 38 -8.14 21.22 -9.15
N ASP A 39 -7.13 21.22 -8.27
CA ASP A 39 -5.72 21.07 -8.62
C ASP A 39 -5.07 19.79 -8.08
N ARG A 40 -5.80 19.00 -7.29
CA ARG A 40 -5.29 17.76 -6.68
C ARG A 40 -6.40 16.84 -6.18
N ILE A 41 -6.02 15.59 -5.96
CA ILE A 41 -6.82 14.58 -5.26
C ILE A 41 -5.97 14.00 -4.15
N ASP A 42 -6.53 13.99 -2.94
CA ASP A 42 -6.02 13.26 -1.80
C ASP A 42 -6.97 12.07 -1.56
N ALA A 43 -6.47 10.84 -1.56
CA ALA A 43 -7.28 9.64 -1.38
C ALA A 43 -6.70 8.76 -0.27
N TYR A 44 -7.54 8.15 0.56
CA TYR A 44 -7.09 7.38 1.73
C TYR A 44 -8.11 6.32 2.17
N ASP A 45 -7.60 5.25 2.77
CA ASP A 45 -8.38 4.23 3.50
C ASP A 45 -7.40 3.29 4.25
N GLY A 46 -7.88 2.11 4.63
CA GLY A 46 -7.10 1.03 5.19
C GLY A 46 -6.69 -0.08 4.19
N PRO A 47 -6.31 -1.25 4.72
CA PRO A 47 -5.66 -2.33 3.97
C PRO A 47 -6.51 -2.97 2.87
N THR A 48 -7.85 -2.91 2.97
CA THR A 48 -8.76 -3.48 1.96
C THR A 48 -8.58 -2.85 0.59
N SER A 49 -8.17 -1.57 0.53
CA SER A 49 -7.89 -0.86 -0.72
C SER A 49 -6.69 -1.41 -1.50
N LEU A 50 -5.85 -2.24 -0.88
CA LEU A 50 -4.66 -2.82 -1.50
C LEU A 50 -4.93 -4.15 -2.24
N GLN A 51 -6.11 -4.74 -2.13
CA GLN A 51 -6.40 -6.06 -2.72
C GLN A 51 -6.21 -6.07 -4.23
N THR A 52 -6.76 -5.09 -4.94
CA THR A 52 -6.59 -4.99 -6.40
C THR A 52 -5.14 -4.71 -6.78
N PHE A 53 -4.44 -3.85 -6.04
CA PHE A 53 -3.02 -3.61 -6.27
C PHE A 53 -2.20 -4.91 -6.11
N HIS A 54 -2.43 -5.67 -5.04
CA HIS A 54 -1.83 -6.98 -4.78
C HIS A 54 -2.04 -7.98 -5.94
N GLU A 55 -3.25 -8.05 -6.48
CA GLU A 55 -3.57 -8.88 -7.65
C GLU A 55 -2.87 -8.40 -8.92
N LEU A 56 -2.82 -7.09 -9.15
CA LEU A 56 -2.19 -6.48 -10.33
C LEU A 56 -0.70 -6.77 -10.38
N LEU A 57 0.01 -6.71 -9.24
CA LEU A 57 1.44 -7.02 -9.17
C LEU A 57 1.74 -8.46 -9.63
N ARG A 58 0.89 -9.42 -9.23
CA ARG A 58 0.99 -10.83 -9.63
C ARG A 58 0.64 -11.03 -11.10
N ARG A 59 -0.51 -10.48 -11.52
CA ARG A 59 -0.99 -10.59 -12.91
C ARG A 59 -0.01 -10.01 -13.92
N GLN A 60 0.68 -8.94 -13.55
CA GLN A 60 1.67 -8.27 -14.41
C GLN A 60 3.08 -8.87 -14.29
N GLN A 61 3.31 -9.83 -13.39
CA GLN A 61 4.61 -10.46 -13.13
C GLN A 61 5.71 -9.45 -12.76
N ILE A 62 5.37 -8.44 -11.95
CA ILE A 62 6.28 -7.34 -11.56
C ILE A 62 6.65 -7.34 -10.08
N LEU A 63 6.54 -8.49 -9.40
CA LEU A 63 6.79 -8.61 -7.95
C LEU A 63 8.19 -8.13 -7.56
N ASP A 64 9.23 -8.51 -8.32
CA ASP A 64 10.61 -8.13 -8.00
C ASP A 64 10.84 -6.61 -8.12
N SER A 65 10.22 -5.98 -9.13
CA SER A 65 10.29 -4.53 -9.33
C SER A 65 9.52 -3.81 -8.23
N ALA A 66 8.32 -4.27 -7.90
CA ALA A 66 7.50 -3.72 -6.82
C ALA A 66 8.22 -3.80 -5.48
N ARG A 67 8.77 -4.98 -5.14
CA ARG A 67 9.54 -5.18 -3.91
C ARG A 67 10.74 -4.24 -3.83
N SER A 68 11.52 -4.14 -4.91
CA SER A 68 12.70 -3.26 -4.95
C SER A 68 12.33 -1.79 -4.71
N VAL A 69 11.26 -1.31 -5.34
CA VAL A 69 10.80 0.08 -5.20
C VAL A 69 10.26 0.35 -3.80
N MET A 70 9.44 -0.55 -3.25
CA MET A 70 8.86 -0.41 -1.90
C MET A 70 9.94 -0.39 -0.82
N LEU A 71 10.91 -1.32 -0.88
CA LEU A 71 12.03 -1.36 0.09
C LEU A 71 12.92 -0.12 -0.02
N ARG A 72 13.16 0.39 -1.23
CA ARG A 72 13.94 1.62 -1.44
C ARG A 72 13.26 2.84 -0.83
N GLY A 73 11.92 2.88 -0.90
CA GLY A 73 11.11 3.97 -0.36
C GLY A 73 10.78 3.84 1.12
N GLN A 74 11.29 2.83 1.82
CA GLN A 74 10.96 2.55 3.21
C GLN A 74 11.73 3.45 4.18
N VAL A 75 10.99 4.07 5.11
CA VAL A 75 11.52 4.84 6.23
C VAL A 75 10.73 4.46 7.49
N GLY A 76 11.33 3.64 8.34
CA GLY A 76 10.65 3.07 9.52
C GLY A 76 9.49 2.15 9.12
N ASP A 77 8.31 2.43 9.67
CA ASP A 77 7.08 1.67 9.41
C ASP A 77 6.28 2.18 8.19
N VAL A 78 6.81 3.16 7.46
CA VAL A 78 6.17 3.74 6.27
C VAL A 78 7.03 3.45 5.05
N PHE A 79 6.40 3.22 3.90
CA PHE A 79 7.10 3.23 2.61
C PHE A 79 6.33 4.03 1.58
N GLN A 80 7.08 4.69 0.70
CA GLN A 80 6.55 5.59 -0.31
C GLN A 80 7.07 5.22 -1.69
N PHE A 81 6.21 5.32 -2.70
CA PHE A 81 6.59 5.10 -4.09
C PHE A 81 5.66 5.85 -5.04
N GLN A 82 6.03 5.87 -6.31
CA GLN A 82 5.24 6.50 -7.35
C GLN A 82 4.71 5.46 -8.34
N LEU A 83 3.52 5.73 -8.87
CA LEU A 83 2.96 5.01 -10.01
C LEU A 83 2.73 5.96 -11.17
N ASN A 84 2.95 5.47 -12.39
CA ASN A 84 2.65 6.20 -13.61
C ASN A 84 1.14 6.43 -13.69
N LYS A 85 0.70 7.69 -13.63
CA LYS A 85 -0.71 8.08 -13.62
C LYS A 85 -1.45 7.66 -14.89
N GLN A 86 -0.78 7.69 -16.05
CA GLN A 86 -1.39 7.33 -17.33
C GLN A 86 -1.52 5.81 -17.49
N ALA A 87 -0.53 5.04 -17.03
CA ALA A 87 -0.64 3.58 -16.94
C ALA A 87 -1.76 3.17 -15.97
N ALA A 88 -1.87 3.84 -14.82
CA ALA A 88 -2.93 3.61 -13.85
C ALA A 88 -4.32 3.87 -14.44
N PHE A 89 -4.48 4.90 -15.29
CA PHE A 89 -5.72 5.13 -16.04
C PHE A 89 -6.08 3.95 -16.96
N MET A 90 -5.10 3.17 -17.42
CA MET A 90 -5.33 1.93 -18.19
C MET A 90 -5.44 0.68 -17.31
N GLY A 91 -5.34 0.80 -15.98
CA GLY A 91 -5.34 -0.32 -15.03
C GLY A 91 -4.01 -1.08 -14.99
N ILE A 92 -2.92 -0.44 -15.40
CA ILE A 92 -1.57 -1.02 -15.43
C ILE A 92 -0.74 -0.39 -14.31
N VAL A 93 0.03 -1.22 -13.61
CA VAL A 93 0.95 -0.76 -12.57
C VAL A 93 2.31 -0.54 -13.23
N SER A 94 2.83 0.66 -13.12
CA SER A 94 4.14 1.00 -13.66
C SER A 94 4.84 1.95 -12.69
N PHE A 95 6.07 1.61 -12.31
CA PHE A 95 6.90 2.41 -11.43
C PHE A 95 7.81 3.29 -12.28
N PRO A 96 7.54 4.61 -12.39
CA PRO A 96 8.40 5.50 -13.16
C PRO A 96 9.73 5.69 -12.42
N PRO A 97 10.85 5.91 -13.14
CA PRO A 97 12.15 6.15 -12.52
C PRO A 97 12.25 7.53 -11.83
N GLU A 98 11.42 8.48 -12.25
CA GLU A 98 11.33 9.85 -11.75
C GLU A 98 9.89 10.38 -11.87
N GLU A 99 9.64 11.62 -11.41
CA GLU A 99 8.31 12.24 -11.53
C GLU A 99 7.90 12.41 -12.99
N GLU A 100 6.70 11.95 -13.33
CA GLU A 100 6.18 12.06 -14.70
C GLU A 100 5.85 13.52 -15.06
N PRO A 101 5.97 13.94 -16.34
CA PRO A 101 5.67 15.32 -16.76
C PRO A 101 4.24 15.78 -16.43
N LEU A 102 3.27 14.85 -16.50
CA LEU A 102 1.88 15.12 -16.11
C LEU A 102 1.58 14.82 -14.63
N GLY A 103 2.59 14.42 -13.86
CA GLY A 103 2.51 13.99 -12.48
C GLY A 103 2.28 12.49 -12.31
N SER A 104 2.75 11.97 -11.19
CA SER A 104 2.58 10.58 -10.76
C SER A 104 1.40 10.44 -9.78
N LEU A 105 0.98 9.19 -9.51
CA LEU A 105 0.28 8.88 -8.27
C LEU A 105 1.34 8.64 -7.20
N HIS A 106 1.34 9.47 -6.16
CA HIS A 106 2.24 9.35 -5.01
C HIS A 106 1.56 8.49 -3.96
N VAL A 107 2.10 7.31 -3.71
CA VAL A 107 1.52 6.32 -2.79
C VAL A 107 2.36 6.26 -1.53
N GLN A 108 1.71 6.35 -0.38
CA GLN A 108 2.30 6.10 0.93
C GLN A 108 1.50 5.01 1.63
N ILE A 109 2.21 4.04 2.21
CA ILE A 109 1.60 2.98 3.00
C ILE A 109 2.31 2.91 4.35
N THR A 110 1.52 2.97 5.42
CA THR A 110 1.96 2.68 6.79
C THR A 110 1.67 1.22 7.10
N GLY A 111 2.59 0.49 7.74
CA GLY A 111 2.39 -0.90 8.12
C GLY A 111 3.66 -1.74 8.20
N GLY A 112 4.80 -1.18 7.80
CA GLY A 112 6.11 -1.80 7.87
C GLY A 112 6.34 -2.91 6.82
N GLU A 113 7.44 -3.63 6.99
CA GLU A 113 7.96 -4.58 5.99
C GLU A 113 7.00 -5.77 5.73
N ARG A 114 6.19 -6.17 6.71
CA ARG A 114 5.20 -7.27 6.52
C ARG A 114 4.17 -6.93 5.43
N VAL A 115 3.82 -5.66 5.25
CA VAL A 115 2.92 -5.24 4.17
C VAL A 115 3.63 -5.34 2.82
N ILE A 116 4.94 -5.04 2.77
CA ILE A 116 5.77 -5.25 1.58
C ILE A 116 5.86 -6.75 1.25
N ASP A 117 6.06 -7.60 2.25
CA ASP A 117 6.13 -9.06 2.06
C ASP A 117 4.82 -9.64 1.53
N TRP A 118 3.67 -9.09 1.92
CA TRP A 118 2.37 -9.48 1.37
C TRP A 118 2.13 -8.95 -0.05
N LEU A 119 2.40 -7.65 -0.28
CA LEU A 119 2.23 -7.02 -1.59
C LEU A 119 3.17 -7.62 -2.65
N ALA A 120 4.43 -7.79 -2.29
CA ALA A 120 5.52 -8.19 -3.16
C ALA A 120 6.49 -9.13 -2.42
N PRO A 121 6.09 -10.40 -2.21
CA PRO A 121 6.96 -11.41 -1.59
C PRO A 121 8.24 -11.61 -2.40
N GLN A 122 9.27 -12.16 -1.74
CA GLN A 122 10.46 -12.63 -2.45
C GLN A 122 10.08 -13.74 -3.43
N THR A 123 10.66 -13.71 -4.62
CA THR A 123 10.40 -14.70 -5.66
C THR A 123 11.66 -15.47 -6.03
N GLU A 124 11.46 -16.69 -6.51
CA GLU A 124 12.47 -17.47 -7.22
C GLU A 124 11.89 -17.83 -8.59
N ASN A 125 12.58 -17.42 -9.67
CA ASN A 125 12.09 -17.58 -11.05
C ASN A 125 10.68 -16.98 -11.27
N GLY A 126 10.36 -15.86 -10.61
CA GLY A 126 9.06 -15.19 -10.72
C GLY A 126 7.93 -15.83 -9.90
N VAL A 127 8.22 -16.87 -9.11
CA VAL A 127 7.26 -17.55 -8.24
C VAL A 127 7.51 -17.13 -6.78
N PRO A 128 6.50 -16.64 -6.04
CA PRO A 128 6.63 -16.34 -4.61
C PRO A 128 7.16 -17.53 -3.81
N ILE A 129 8.15 -17.27 -2.95
CA ILE A 129 8.74 -18.28 -2.04
C ILE A 129 7.85 -18.47 -0.82
N CYS A 130 7.23 -17.39 -0.34
CA CYS A 130 6.30 -17.36 0.79
C CYS A 130 5.10 -16.48 0.45
N GLU A 131 3.91 -16.85 0.91
CA GLU A 131 2.69 -16.05 0.84
C GLU A 131 2.14 -15.87 2.25
N ILE A 132 1.60 -14.68 2.53
CA ILE A 132 1.00 -14.31 3.82
C ILE A 132 -0.44 -13.91 3.51
N GLU A 133 -1.37 -14.17 4.42
CA GLU A 133 -2.75 -13.70 4.26
C GLU A 133 -2.95 -12.29 4.83
N LEU A 134 -3.82 -11.48 4.20
CA LEU A 134 -4.09 -10.12 4.66
C LEU A 134 -4.67 -10.10 6.09
N GLU A 135 -5.44 -11.12 6.45
CA GLU A 135 -5.99 -11.31 7.79
C GLU A 135 -4.89 -11.51 8.84
N GLU A 136 -3.76 -12.11 8.47
CA GLU A 136 -2.61 -12.31 9.38
C GLU A 136 -1.84 -11.01 9.63
N LEU A 137 -1.93 -10.04 8.71
CA LEU A 137 -1.45 -8.68 8.93
C LEU A 137 -2.37 -7.93 9.91
N GLN A 138 -3.66 -8.25 9.91
CA GLN A 138 -4.64 -7.64 10.81
C GLN A 138 -4.76 -8.38 12.17
N GLY A 139 -4.42 -9.68 12.21
CA GLY A 139 -4.70 -10.63 13.30
C GLY A 139 -3.68 -10.66 14.44
N GLU A 140 -2.52 -10.03 14.29
CA GLU A 140 -1.57 -9.84 15.41
C GLU A 140 -2.16 -8.99 16.55
N LYS A 141 -3.32 -8.35 16.32
CA LYS A 141 -4.21 -7.77 17.34
C LYS A 141 -4.48 -8.67 18.55
N ALA A 142 -4.48 -9.99 18.40
CA ALA A 142 -4.92 -10.93 19.45
C ALA A 142 -3.79 -11.55 20.29
N LYS A 143 -2.57 -11.66 19.76
CA LYS A 143 -1.45 -12.36 20.45
C LYS A 143 -0.65 -11.42 21.37
N GLU A 144 -0.41 -10.17 20.99
CA GLU A 144 0.28 -9.19 21.84
C GLU A 144 -0.60 -8.75 23.04
N ALA A 145 -1.90 -8.55 22.82
CA ALA A 145 -2.83 -8.18 23.90
C ALA A 145 -3.07 -9.29 24.94
N ALA A 146 -2.83 -10.56 24.58
CA ALA A 146 -2.88 -11.68 25.51
C ALA A 146 -1.59 -11.80 26.35
N GLY A 147 -0.43 -11.49 25.75
CA GLY A 147 0.87 -11.51 26.45
C GLY A 147 0.99 -10.42 27.53
N GLU A 148 0.48 -9.21 27.28
CA GLU A 148 0.51 -8.13 28.29
C GLU A 148 -0.44 -8.38 29.47
N LYS A 149 -1.56 -9.09 29.27
CA LYS A 149 -2.48 -9.45 30.35
C LYS A 149 -1.94 -10.57 31.25
N GLN A 150 -1.04 -11.42 30.76
CA GLN A 150 -0.40 -12.47 31.56
C GLN A 150 0.76 -11.95 32.41
N ALA A 151 1.50 -10.94 31.96
CA ALA A 151 2.57 -10.31 32.76
C ALA A 151 2.04 -9.49 33.96
N ALA A 152 0.85 -8.89 33.86
CA ALA A 152 0.26 -8.11 34.95
C ALA A 152 -0.44 -8.97 36.04
N GLY A 153 -0.59 -10.28 35.80
CA GLY A 153 -1.29 -11.20 36.69
C GLY A 153 -0.44 -11.85 37.78
N GLU A 154 0.90 -11.88 37.64
CA GLU A 154 1.79 -12.59 38.56
C GLU A 154 2.34 -11.75 39.72
N GLU A 155 2.23 -10.42 39.68
CA GLU A 155 2.76 -9.55 40.77
C GLU A 155 1.77 -9.29 41.93
N LYS A 156 0.54 -9.85 41.91
CA LYS A 156 -0.48 -9.57 42.95
C LYS A 156 -0.74 -10.70 43.94
N ASN A 157 0.16 -11.67 44.08
CA ASN A 157 0.01 -12.74 45.08
C ASN A 157 1.27 -12.98 45.91
N VAL A 158 1.82 -11.92 46.50
CA VAL A 158 2.68 -12.00 47.69
C VAL A 158 2.35 -10.83 48.62
N LEU A 159 1.29 -10.98 49.42
CA LEU A 159 1.15 -10.39 50.75
C LEU A 159 0.34 -11.35 51.63
#